data_AF-A0A2H9LA86-F1
#
_entry.id   AF-A0A2H9LA86-F1
#
_cell.length_a   1.000
_cell.length_b   1.000
_cell.length_c   1.000
_cell.angle_alpha   90.00
_cell.angle_beta   90.00
_cell.angle_gamma   90.00
#
_symmetry.space_group_name_H-M   'P 1'
#
loop_
_entity.id
_entity.type
_entity.pdbx_description
1 polymer ?
#
loop_
_entity_poly.entity_id
_entity_poly.type
_entity_poly.pdbx_seq_one_letter_code
_entity_poly.pdbx_strand_id
1 'polypeptide(L)'
;MKRFFSKKKEGRGFGPLNVDIKHPGPLSVAEFDCHACPATSTLLDERCRICVFDRLDVEGDLDRVALRRAYSRIYCSRDVSKLAKTFSSLKQLALDRTLYSKSDTKECKKCVDGRMHELVDETWDKLLANPHDPKPLDDLAQKQRKLKGKCAECTREYYLKLLELIKDGMKSVSTTLRLKPKNYDEVFVARVKPFFVEGIWHPPPSQARALAKHFLFFFLFSRSARDEGIRSVFFFPPSYPGMFVCLFVCGRPQLRSKSPRRDR
;
A
#
# COMPACT_ATOMS: atom_id res chain seq x y z
N MET A 1 1.94 15.33 27.53
CA MET A 1 1.86 14.37 26.39
C MET A 1 3.25 13.81 26.12
N LYS A 2 3.56 12.60 26.61
CA LYS A 2 4.86 11.95 26.39
C LYS A 2 4.87 11.29 25.00
N ARG A 3 5.73 11.78 24.11
CA ARG A 3 6.00 11.17 22.81
C ARG A 3 6.67 9.82 23.05
N PHE A 4 5.95 8.72 22.79
CA PHE A 4 6.57 7.40 22.74
C PHE A 4 7.44 7.35 21.48
N PHE A 5 8.75 7.36 21.67
CA PHE A 5 9.71 7.05 20.63
C PHE A 5 9.49 5.60 20.18
N SER A 6 8.94 5.42 18.98
CA SER A 6 9.00 4.15 18.27
C SER A 6 10.46 3.73 18.17
N LYS A 7 10.84 2.71 18.94
CA LYS A 7 12.10 1.99 18.73
C LYS A 7 12.13 1.54 17.28
N LYS A 8 13.14 2.00 16.56
CA LYS A 8 13.49 1.58 15.20
C LYS A 8 13.60 0.05 15.21
N LYS A 9 12.60 -0.67 14.68
CA LYS A 9 12.67 -2.11 14.43
C LYS A 9 13.67 -2.34 13.30
N GLU A 10 14.96 -2.41 13.64
CA GLU A 10 15.98 -3.00 12.78
C GLU A 10 15.76 -4.52 12.78
N GLY A 11 14.93 -4.99 11.86
CA GLY A 11 14.58 -6.41 11.80
C GLY A 11 13.35 -6.70 10.97
N ARG A 12 13.37 -6.31 9.69
CA ARG A 12 12.63 -6.87 8.54
C ARG A 12 13.00 -5.98 7.36
N GLY A 13 13.78 -6.51 6.41
CA GLY A 13 14.49 -5.77 5.35
C GLY A 13 13.60 -5.03 4.34
N PHE A 14 12.97 -3.95 4.79
CA PHE A 14 12.33 -2.96 3.96
C PHE A 14 13.15 -1.69 4.11
N GLY A 15 13.76 -1.22 3.02
CA GLY A 15 14.45 0.07 3.00
C GLY A 15 13.52 1.20 3.47
N PRO A 16 14.05 2.36 3.85
CA PRO A 16 13.23 3.49 4.27
C PRO A 16 12.31 3.89 3.11
N LEU A 17 11.05 3.48 3.17
CA LEU A 17 10.00 4.10 2.36
C LEU A 17 9.94 5.57 2.79
N ASN A 18 9.94 6.49 1.85
CA ASN A 18 9.67 7.90 2.13
C ASN A 18 8.20 8.17 1.80
N VAL A 19 7.51 8.84 2.71
CA VAL A 19 6.14 9.32 2.50
C VAL A 19 6.23 10.84 2.38
N ASP A 20 5.74 11.36 1.28
CA ASP A 20 5.67 12.80 1.01
C ASP A 20 4.22 13.20 0.82
N ILE A 21 3.76 14.23 1.55
CA ILE A 21 2.39 14.72 1.46
C ILE A 21 2.39 15.95 0.58
N LYS A 22 1.64 15.85 -0.52
CA LYS A 22 1.50 16.92 -1.48
C LYS A 22 0.09 17.46 -1.47
N HIS A 23 -0.01 18.75 -1.77
CA HIS A 23 -1.27 19.45 -1.93
C HIS A 23 -1.44 19.96 -3.36
N PRO A 24 -1.62 19.08 -4.36
CA PRO A 24 -1.92 19.51 -5.73
C PRO A 24 -3.31 20.15 -5.79
N GLY A 25 -3.33 21.48 -5.66
CA GLY A 25 -4.57 22.26 -5.60
C GLY A 25 -5.36 21.95 -4.31
N PRO A 26 -6.68 21.67 -4.39
CA PRO A 26 -7.51 21.43 -3.21
C PRO A 26 -7.37 20.01 -2.63
N LEU A 27 -6.57 19.14 -3.26
CA LEU A 27 -6.47 17.73 -2.89
C LEU A 27 -5.25 17.45 -2.02
N SER A 28 -5.40 16.61 -1.00
CA SER A 28 -4.30 16.07 -0.20
C SER A 28 -3.90 14.67 -0.69
N VAL A 29 -2.63 14.49 -1.04
CA VAL A 29 -2.12 13.24 -1.62
C VAL A 29 -0.89 12.76 -0.85
N ALA A 30 -0.93 11.55 -0.31
CA ALA A 30 0.28 10.90 0.21
C ALA A 30 0.97 10.09 -0.90
N GLU A 31 2.21 10.44 -1.20
CA GLU A 31 3.07 9.72 -2.13
C GLU A 31 4.04 8.81 -1.37
N PHE A 32 3.99 7.51 -1.66
CA PHE A 32 4.87 6.49 -1.13
C PHE A 32 5.90 6.12 -2.18
N ASP A 33 7.18 6.39 -1.90
CA ASP A 33 8.27 5.93 -2.75
C ASP A 33 8.52 4.43 -2.54
N CYS A 34 8.10 3.62 -3.50
CA CYS A 34 8.25 2.17 -3.47
C CYS A 34 9.47 1.66 -4.29
N HIS A 35 10.39 2.52 -4.73
CA HIS A 35 11.57 2.11 -5.50
C HIS A 35 12.48 1.16 -4.72
N ALA A 36 12.56 1.33 -3.40
CA ALA A 36 13.35 0.48 -2.51
C ALA A 36 12.65 -0.83 -2.10
N CYS A 37 11.39 -1.06 -2.52
CA CYS A 37 10.61 -2.23 -2.14
C CYS A 37 10.59 -3.27 -3.28
N PRO A 38 10.77 -4.57 -2.99
CA PRO A 38 10.58 -5.62 -4.00
C PRO A 38 9.10 -5.79 -4.44
N ALA A 39 8.15 -5.20 -3.70
CA ALA A 39 6.72 -5.30 -3.99
C ALA A 39 6.29 -4.57 -5.28
N THR A 40 5.15 -4.98 -5.84
CA THR A 40 4.62 -4.47 -7.12
C THR A 40 3.92 -3.10 -7.01
N SER A 41 4.12 -2.36 -5.92
CA SER A 41 3.54 -1.03 -5.68
C SER A 41 2.01 -1.04 -5.83
N THR A 42 1.37 -1.95 -5.11
CA THR A 42 -0.09 -2.17 -5.14
C THR A 42 -0.60 -2.62 -3.79
N LEU A 43 -1.78 -2.15 -3.39
CA LEU A 43 -2.53 -2.67 -2.25
C LEU A 43 -3.05 -4.09 -2.46
N LEU A 44 -2.86 -4.72 -3.62
CA LEU A 44 -3.05 -6.16 -3.77
C LEU A 44 -1.93 -6.97 -3.11
N ASP A 45 -0.74 -6.39 -2.91
CA ASP A 45 0.37 -6.99 -2.17
C ASP A 45 0.22 -6.68 -0.67
N GLU A 46 0.23 -7.72 0.16
CA GLU A 46 0.16 -7.63 1.64
C GLU A 46 1.22 -6.70 2.23
N ARG A 47 2.44 -6.74 1.67
CA ARG A 47 3.57 -5.95 2.17
C ARG A 47 3.32 -4.46 1.97
N CYS A 48 2.75 -4.09 0.82
CA CYS A 48 2.36 -2.72 0.55
C CYS A 48 1.24 -2.28 1.50
N ARG A 49 0.28 -3.15 1.82
CA ARG A 49 -0.81 -2.83 2.76
C ARG A 49 -0.27 -2.52 4.16
N ILE A 50 0.61 -3.36 4.68
CA ILE A 50 1.27 -3.11 5.97
C ILE A 50 1.96 -1.74 5.95
N CYS A 51 2.82 -1.49 4.96
CA CYS A 51 3.56 -0.24 4.88
C CYS A 51 2.66 0.99 4.76
N VAL A 52 1.61 0.92 3.93
CA VAL A 52 0.71 2.05 3.70
C VAL A 52 -0.11 2.34 4.96
N PHE A 53 -0.79 1.33 5.52
CA PHE A 53 -1.68 1.55 6.65
C PHE A 53 -0.92 1.92 7.95
N ASP A 54 0.27 1.38 8.18
CA ASP A 54 1.08 1.72 9.36
C ASP A 54 1.62 3.16 9.32
N ARG A 55 1.91 3.69 8.12
CA ARG A 55 2.50 5.03 7.96
C ARG A 55 1.48 6.16 7.81
N LEU A 56 0.28 5.84 7.33
CA LEU A 56 -0.82 6.80 7.27
C LEU A 56 -1.45 7.10 8.64
N ASP A 57 -1.00 6.40 9.69
CA ASP A 57 -1.42 6.54 11.09
C ASP A 57 -1.39 8.00 11.58
N VAL A 58 -0.36 8.76 11.20
CA VAL A 58 -0.05 10.08 11.79
C VAL A 58 -0.68 11.24 11.02
N GLU A 59 -1.27 10.98 9.86
CA GLU A 59 -1.53 12.01 8.86
C GLU A 59 -3.00 12.44 8.79
N GLY A 60 -3.24 13.65 8.26
CA GLY A 60 -4.58 14.23 8.08
C GLY A 60 -5.50 13.41 7.17
N ASP A 61 -6.74 13.86 6.97
CA ASP A 61 -7.63 13.21 5.99
C ASP A 61 -7.05 13.39 4.58
N LEU A 62 -6.55 12.29 4.02
CA LEU A 62 -5.98 12.27 2.68
C LEU A 62 -7.06 11.93 1.66
N ASP A 63 -7.10 12.69 0.57
CA ASP A 63 -7.95 12.42 -0.58
C ASP A 63 -7.46 11.23 -1.39
N ARG A 64 -6.14 11.08 -1.53
CA ARG A 64 -5.52 10.06 -2.38
C ARG A 64 -4.23 9.50 -1.80
N VAL A 65 -3.93 8.27 -2.18
CA VAL A 65 -2.66 7.60 -1.87
C VAL A 65 -2.02 7.14 -3.17
N ALA A 66 -0.78 7.56 -3.42
CA ALA A 66 -0.03 7.22 -4.62
C ALA A 66 1.18 6.36 -4.26
N LEU A 67 1.27 5.16 -4.84
CA LEU A 67 2.43 4.27 -4.72
C LEU A 67 3.30 4.48 -5.96
N ARG A 68 4.49 5.07 -5.78
CA ARG A 68 5.39 5.46 -6.87
C ARG A 68 6.48 4.41 -7.08
N ARG A 69 6.64 3.98 -8.33
CA ARG A 69 7.76 3.17 -8.81
C ARG A 69 8.03 3.54 -10.27
N ALA A 70 8.29 2.56 -11.15
CA ALA A 70 8.36 2.79 -12.60
C ALA A 70 7.04 3.35 -13.16
N TYR A 71 5.91 3.04 -12.54
CA TYR A 71 4.63 3.69 -12.75
C TYR A 71 4.03 4.05 -11.40
N SER A 72 3.16 5.05 -11.37
CA SER A 72 2.45 5.45 -10.15
C SER A 72 1.08 4.81 -10.11
N ARG A 73 0.77 4.07 -9.04
CA ARG A 73 -0.58 3.57 -8.77
C ARG A 73 -1.27 4.49 -7.77
N ILE A 74 -2.37 5.10 -8.16
CA ILE A 74 -3.08 6.13 -7.38
C ILE A 74 -4.42 5.58 -6.93
N TYR A 75 -4.64 5.49 -5.63
CA TYR A 75 -5.90 5.14 -5.00
C TYR A 75 -6.68 6.42 -4.75
N CYS A 76 -7.83 6.57 -5.38
CA CYS A 76 -8.62 7.81 -5.38
C CYS A 76 -9.67 7.87 -4.27
N SER A 77 -9.71 6.89 -3.36
CA SER A 77 -10.67 6.86 -2.26
C SER A 77 -10.08 7.36 -0.96
N ARG A 78 -10.82 8.27 -0.28
CA ARG A 78 -10.59 8.67 1.11
C ARG A 78 -10.71 7.50 2.10
N ASP A 79 -11.29 6.37 1.68
CA ASP A 79 -11.45 5.23 2.57
C ASP A 79 -10.11 4.57 2.94
N VAL A 80 -9.07 4.76 2.12
CA VAL A 80 -7.71 4.26 2.46
C VAL A 80 -7.19 4.97 3.72
N SER A 81 -7.32 6.29 3.78
CA SER A 81 -6.87 7.09 4.93
C SER A 81 -7.77 6.88 6.15
N LYS A 82 -9.09 6.82 5.96
CA LYS A 82 -10.03 6.47 7.04
C LYS A 82 -9.70 5.12 7.66
N LEU A 83 -9.47 4.10 6.83
CA LEU A 83 -9.14 2.76 7.32
C LEU A 83 -7.81 2.78 8.10
N ALA A 84 -6.77 3.44 7.58
CA ALA A 84 -5.50 3.58 8.28
C ALA A 84 -5.66 4.25 9.66
N LYS A 85 -6.45 5.33 9.74
CA LYS A 85 -6.75 6.03 11.00
C LYS A 85 -7.53 5.18 11.99
N THR A 86 -8.46 4.36 11.50
CA THR A 86 -9.16 3.39 12.34
C THR A 86 -8.15 2.40 12.92
N PHE A 87 -7.25 1.83 12.10
CA PHE A 87 -6.19 0.96 12.61
C PHE A 87 -5.28 1.67 13.61
N SER A 88 -4.86 2.90 13.34
CA SER A 88 -4.10 3.72 14.30
C SER A 88 -4.81 3.80 15.65
N SER A 89 -6.08 4.19 15.65
CA SER A 89 -6.88 4.35 16.86
C SER A 89 -7.01 3.02 17.63
N LEU A 90 -7.21 1.92 16.91
CA LEU A 90 -7.27 0.57 17.50
C LEU A 90 -5.90 0.12 18.03
N LYS A 91 -4.79 0.51 17.38
CA LYS A 91 -3.43 0.25 17.84
C LYS A 91 -3.16 0.97 19.16
N GLN A 92 -3.64 2.21 19.30
CA GLN A 92 -3.55 2.95 20.55
C GLN A 92 -4.34 2.27 21.68
N LEU A 93 -5.54 1.74 21.39
CA LEU A 93 -6.29 0.92 22.36
C LEU A 93 -5.50 -0.34 22.74
N ALA A 94 -4.89 -1.02 21.77
CA ALA A 94 -4.04 -2.19 22.04
C ALA A 94 -2.78 -1.82 22.86
N LEU A 95 -2.33 -0.57 22.83
CA LEU A 95 -1.21 -0.11 23.65
C LEU A 95 -1.63 0.33 25.07
N ASP A 96 -2.93 0.48 25.34
CA ASP A 96 -3.43 0.86 26.65
C ASP A 96 -3.41 -0.33 27.62
N ARG A 97 -2.45 -0.29 28.55
CA ARG A 97 -2.23 -1.32 29.58
C ARG A 97 -3.45 -1.52 30.49
N THR A 98 -4.26 -0.49 30.70
CA THR A 98 -5.42 -0.56 31.60
C THR A 98 -6.51 -1.50 31.08
N LEU A 99 -6.53 -1.76 29.77
CA LEU A 99 -7.50 -2.63 29.11
C LEU A 99 -7.14 -4.12 29.21
N TYR A 100 -5.99 -4.47 29.80
CA TYR A 100 -5.52 -5.86 29.90
C TYR A 100 -5.75 -6.51 31.27
N SER A 101 -5.92 -5.72 32.33
CA SER A 101 -6.10 -6.24 33.69
C SER A 101 -6.60 -5.17 34.67
N LYS A 102 -7.30 -5.60 35.73
CA LYS A 102 -7.76 -4.74 36.84
C LYS A 102 -6.66 -4.29 37.81
N SER A 103 -5.60 -5.10 37.98
CA SER A 103 -4.59 -4.91 39.04
C SER A 103 -3.18 -4.74 38.50
N ASP A 104 -2.39 -3.86 39.14
CA ASP A 104 -1.01 -3.54 38.72
C ASP A 104 0.07 -4.33 39.49
N THR A 105 -0.26 -5.57 39.90
CA THR A 105 0.71 -6.43 40.62
C THR A 105 1.86 -6.86 39.70
N LYS A 106 3.05 -7.18 40.27
CA LYS A 106 4.23 -7.58 39.48
C LYS A 106 3.98 -8.83 38.62
N GLU A 107 3.18 -9.78 39.09
CA GLU A 107 2.82 -10.98 38.33
C GLU A 107 1.88 -10.65 37.17
N CYS A 108 0.88 -9.78 37.39
CA CYS A 108 0.00 -9.29 36.33
C CYS A 108 0.76 -8.49 35.27
N LYS A 109 1.78 -7.70 35.64
CA LYS A 109 2.62 -6.96 34.68
C LYS A 109 3.23 -7.86 33.61
N LYS A 110 3.82 -8.99 34.00
CA LYS A 110 4.39 -9.96 33.05
C LYS A 110 3.35 -10.53 32.08
N CYS A 111 2.15 -10.84 32.58
CA CYS A 111 1.05 -11.32 31.73
C CYS A 111 0.56 -10.24 30.75
N VAL A 112 0.43 -8.99 31.21
CA VAL A 112 0.06 -7.84 30.36
C VAL A 112 1.12 -7.63 29.28
N ASP A 113 2.41 -7.60 29.65
CA ASP A 113 3.50 -7.41 28.70
C ASP A 113 3.53 -8.49 27.62
N GLY A 114 3.36 -9.77 28.00
CA GLY A 114 3.28 -10.88 27.06
C GLY A 114 2.10 -10.75 26.10
N ARG A 115 0.92 -10.36 26.60
CA ARG A 115 -0.28 -10.15 25.75
C ARG A 115 -0.14 -8.97 24.80
N MET A 116 0.41 -7.86 25.29
CA MET A 116 0.69 -6.70 24.46
C MET A 116 1.68 -7.04 23.35
N HIS A 117 2.74 -7.80 23.66
CA HIS A 117 3.68 -8.28 22.66
C HIS A 117 2.99 -9.17 21.61
N GLU A 118 2.21 -10.17 22.04
CA GLU A 118 1.45 -11.04 21.12
C GLU A 118 0.49 -10.24 20.21
N LEU A 119 -0.21 -9.24 20.76
CA LEU A 119 -1.18 -8.45 19.99
C LEU A 119 -0.51 -7.42 19.07
N VAL A 120 0.41 -6.62 19.59
CA VAL A 120 1.00 -5.48 18.88
C VAL A 120 2.18 -5.89 18.00
N ASP A 121 3.05 -6.79 18.47
CA ASP A 121 4.27 -7.13 17.74
C ASP A 121 4.09 -8.31 16.79
N GLU A 122 3.26 -9.30 17.13
CA GLU A 122 3.11 -10.54 16.35
C GLU A 122 1.85 -10.56 15.48
N THR A 123 0.79 -9.89 15.92
CA THR A 123 -0.54 -9.99 15.30
C THR A 123 -0.90 -8.77 14.47
N TRP A 124 -0.46 -7.58 14.89
CA TRP A 124 -0.85 -6.32 14.25
C TRP A 124 -0.55 -6.26 12.75
N ASP A 125 0.65 -6.68 12.34
CA ASP A 125 1.04 -6.71 10.93
C ASP A 125 0.12 -7.61 10.10
N LYS A 126 -0.40 -8.70 10.67
CA LYS A 126 -1.34 -9.60 9.97
C LYS A 126 -2.69 -8.92 9.75
N LEU A 127 -3.13 -8.08 10.69
CA LEU A 127 -4.35 -7.29 10.57
C LEU A 127 -4.19 -6.20 9.51
N LEU A 128 -3.04 -5.51 9.47
CA LEU A 128 -2.75 -4.53 8.43
C LEU A 128 -2.59 -5.18 7.05
N ALA A 129 -2.01 -6.38 6.99
CA ALA A 129 -1.90 -7.17 5.77
C ALA A 129 -3.27 -7.60 5.27
N ASN A 130 -4.23 -7.89 6.14
CA ASN A 130 -5.57 -8.34 5.74
C ASN A 130 -6.66 -7.67 6.60
N PRO A 131 -6.99 -6.39 6.35
CA PRO A 131 -7.95 -5.64 7.16
C PRO A 131 -9.35 -6.25 7.27
N HIS A 132 -9.73 -7.05 6.29
CA HIS A 132 -11.03 -7.71 6.20
C HIS A 132 -11.08 -9.04 6.97
N ASP A 133 -9.93 -9.58 7.39
CA ASP A 133 -9.84 -10.87 8.05
C ASP A 133 -9.55 -10.71 9.56
N PRO A 134 -10.56 -10.93 10.44
CA PRO A 134 -10.36 -10.88 11.88
C PRO A 134 -9.73 -12.16 12.46
N LYS A 135 -9.46 -13.19 11.64
CA LYS A 135 -8.94 -14.48 12.10
C LYS A 135 -7.72 -14.40 13.02
N PRO A 136 -6.72 -13.51 12.81
CA PRO A 136 -5.60 -13.41 13.74
C PRO A 136 -6.01 -13.05 15.17
N LEU A 137 -7.10 -12.27 15.36
CA LEU A 137 -7.67 -11.99 16.67
C LEU A 137 -8.43 -13.19 17.23
N ASP A 138 -9.16 -13.92 16.39
CA ASP A 138 -9.89 -15.13 16.78
C ASP A 138 -8.93 -16.23 17.26
N ASP A 139 -7.80 -16.42 16.58
CA ASP A 139 -6.75 -17.37 16.96
C ASP A 139 -6.14 -17.00 18.33
N LEU A 140 -5.86 -15.71 18.57
CA LEU A 140 -5.42 -15.20 19.87
C LEU A 140 -6.47 -15.44 20.96
N ALA A 141 -7.74 -15.09 20.69
CA ALA A 141 -8.83 -15.29 21.64
C ALA A 141 -8.98 -16.78 22.02
N GLN A 142 -8.89 -17.68 21.04
CA GLN A 142 -8.97 -19.12 21.27
C GLN A 142 -7.82 -19.65 22.12
N LYS A 143 -6.58 -19.17 21.89
CA LYS A 143 -5.41 -19.52 22.71
C LYS A 143 -5.65 -19.15 24.19
N GLN A 144 -6.20 -17.96 24.43
CA GLN A 144 -6.36 -17.40 25.77
C GLN A 144 -7.55 -18.00 26.55
N ARG A 145 -8.58 -18.50 25.84
CA ARG A 145 -9.72 -19.22 26.45
C ARG A 145 -9.34 -20.55 27.11
N LYS A 146 -8.15 -21.09 26.84
CA LYS A 146 -7.65 -22.35 27.44
C LYS A 146 -7.04 -22.15 28.84
N LEU A 147 -6.89 -20.91 29.30
CA LEU A 147 -6.36 -20.61 30.63
C LEU A 147 -7.33 -21.04 31.74
N LYS A 148 -6.79 -21.45 32.90
CA LYS A 148 -7.56 -21.88 34.08
C LYS A 148 -7.23 -21.00 35.30
N GLY A 149 -8.12 -21.00 36.30
CA GLY A 149 -7.93 -20.29 37.57
C GLY A 149 -8.19 -18.77 37.50
N LYS A 150 -7.66 -18.01 38.47
CA LYS A 150 -7.88 -16.56 38.62
C LYS A 150 -7.50 -15.74 37.38
N CYS A 151 -6.48 -16.18 36.64
CA CYS A 151 -6.10 -15.52 35.39
C CYS A 151 -7.17 -15.67 34.30
N ALA A 152 -7.94 -16.76 34.27
CA ALA A 152 -8.98 -16.98 33.26
C ALA A 152 -10.11 -15.95 33.36
N GLU A 153 -10.50 -15.60 34.59
CA GLU A 153 -11.54 -14.59 34.85
C GLU A 153 -11.10 -13.20 34.38
N CYS A 154 -9.90 -12.76 34.80
CA CYS A 154 -9.31 -11.50 34.34
C CYS A 154 -9.15 -11.46 32.80
N THR A 155 -8.74 -12.57 32.18
CA THR A 155 -8.65 -12.68 30.72
C THR A 155 -9.99 -12.46 30.05
N ARG A 156 -11.05 -13.06 30.59
CA ARG A 156 -12.40 -12.97 30.03
C ARG A 156 -12.99 -11.58 30.20
N GLU A 157 -12.77 -10.96 31.35
CA GLU A 157 -13.35 -9.65 31.68
C GLU A 157 -12.66 -8.50 30.95
N TYR A 158 -11.34 -8.60 30.73
CA TYR A 158 -10.53 -7.52 30.15
C TYR A 158 -10.01 -7.88 28.76
N TYR A 159 -9.07 -8.82 28.66
CA TYR A 159 -8.34 -9.05 27.41
C TYR A 159 -9.23 -9.54 26.26
N LEU A 160 -10.14 -10.48 26.50
CA LEU A 160 -11.06 -10.95 25.45
C LEU A 160 -12.01 -9.84 25.00
N LYS A 161 -12.45 -8.96 25.91
CA LYS A 161 -13.27 -7.80 25.53
C LYS A 161 -12.48 -6.81 24.69
N LEU A 162 -11.20 -6.58 25.01
CA LEU A 162 -10.31 -5.76 24.18
C LEU A 162 -10.20 -6.32 22.75
N LEU A 163 -10.02 -7.63 22.59
CA LEU A 163 -9.96 -8.27 21.27
C LEU A 163 -11.26 -8.09 20.48
N GLU A 164 -12.42 -8.26 21.13
CA GLU A 164 -13.72 -8.01 20.49
C GLU A 164 -13.91 -6.52 20.14
N LEU A 165 -13.51 -5.59 21.01
CA LEU A 165 -13.55 -4.15 20.72
C LEU A 165 -12.72 -3.79 19.47
N ILE A 166 -11.53 -4.37 19.34
CA ILE A 166 -10.69 -4.17 18.15
C ILE A 166 -11.37 -4.75 16.92
N LYS A 167 -11.92 -5.97 17.04
CA LYS A 167 -12.64 -6.64 15.94
C LYS A 167 -13.85 -5.86 15.46
N ASP A 168 -14.63 -5.32 16.37
CA ASP A 168 -15.80 -4.49 16.05
C ASP A 168 -15.38 -3.13 15.48
N GLY A 169 -14.30 -2.55 16.00
CA GLY A 169 -13.69 -1.35 15.44
C GLY A 169 -13.24 -1.54 13.99
N MET A 170 -12.64 -2.68 13.64
CA MET A 170 -12.26 -2.98 12.25
C MET A 170 -13.48 -3.03 11.32
N LYS A 171 -14.61 -3.54 11.81
CA LYS A 171 -15.88 -3.62 11.06
C LYS A 171 -16.63 -2.29 10.96
N SER A 172 -16.31 -1.32 11.81
CA SER A 172 -16.96 0.00 11.81
C SER A 172 -16.74 0.77 10.50
N VAL A 173 -15.64 0.48 9.78
CA VAL A 173 -15.39 1.03 8.45
C VAL A 173 -16.10 0.16 7.41
N SER A 174 -17.15 0.70 6.79
CA SER A 174 -17.97 -0.02 5.81
C SER A 174 -17.16 -0.60 4.64
N THR A 175 -16.06 0.05 4.29
CA THR A 175 -15.12 -0.42 3.26
C THR A 175 -14.48 -1.76 3.63
N THR A 176 -14.20 -2.01 4.91
CA THR A 176 -13.66 -3.29 5.40
C THR A 176 -14.57 -4.47 5.06
N LEU A 177 -15.90 -4.27 5.14
CA LEU A 177 -16.89 -5.31 4.82
C LEU A 177 -16.94 -5.67 3.32
N ARG A 178 -16.47 -4.74 2.47
CA ARG A 178 -16.43 -4.92 1.01
C ARG A 178 -15.09 -5.48 0.53
N LEU A 179 -14.04 -5.37 1.34
CA LEU A 179 -12.71 -5.84 1.00
C LEU A 179 -12.64 -7.37 0.97
N LYS A 180 -11.93 -7.86 -0.02
CA LYS A 180 -11.57 -9.25 -0.26
C LYS A 180 -10.10 -9.27 -0.70
N PRO A 181 -9.39 -10.41 -0.61
CA PRO A 181 -7.97 -10.48 -0.93
C PRO A 181 -7.59 -9.95 -2.33
N LYS A 182 -8.54 -9.98 -3.28
CA LYS A 182 -8.30 -9.69 -4.70
C LYS A 182 -8.94 -8.39 -5.23
N ASN A 183 -9.68 -7.62 -4.42
CA ASN A 183 -10.50 -6.50 -4.92
C ASN A 183 -10.10 -5.11 -4.39
N TYR A 184 -8.93 -4.97 -3.76
CA TYR A 184 -8.46 -3.69 -3.22
C TYR A 184 -8.43 -2.57 -4.27
N ASP A 185 -7.97 -2.88 -5.48
CA ASP A 185 -7.90 -1.90 -6.57
C ASP A 185 -9.28 -1.42 -7.03
N GLU A 186 -10.31 -2.28 -6.97
CA GLU A 186 -11.68 -1.91 -7.29
C GLU A 186 -12.30 -1.06 -6.16
N VAL A 187 -12.21 -1.55 -4.92
CA VAL A 187 -12.81 -0.90 -3.75
C VAL A 187 -12.22 0.49 -3.50
N PHE A 188 -10.91 0.65 -3.69
CA PHE A 188 -10.20 1.91 -3.48
C PHE A 188 -10.01 2.74 -4.76
N VAL A 189 -10.65 2.35 -5.87
CA VAL A 189 -10.67 3.08 -7.14
C VAL A 189 -9.24 3.38 -7.61
N ALA A 190 -8.45 2.33 -7.83
CA ALA A 190 -7.08 2.43 -8.29
C ALA A 190 -7.00 2.93 -9.74
N ARG A 191 -6.04 3.81 -9.99
CA ARG A 191 -5.68 4.32 -11.31
C ARG A 191 -4.18 4.16 -11.50
N VAL A 192 -3.74 4.04 -12.75
CA VAL A 192 -2.32 3.94 -13.08
C VAL A 192 -1.92 5.17 -13.87
N LYS A 193 -0.88 5.89 -13.39
CA LYS A 193 -0.25 6.99 -14.09
C LYS A 193 1.15 6.55 -14.55
N PRO A 194 1.39 6.40 -15.87
CA PRO A 194 2.72 6.16 -16.41
C PRO A 194 3.65 7.35 -16.12
N PHE A 195 4.95 7.10 -15.95
CA PHE A 195 5.94 8.12 -15.60
C PHE A 195 6.18 9.18 -16.69
N PHE A 196 5.85 8.86 -17.96
CA PHE A 196 6.12 9.71 -19.13
C PHE A 196 4.91 10.52 -19.61
N VAL A 197 3.76 10.42 -18.92
CA VAL A 197 2.56 11.20 -19.27
C VAL A 197 2.30 12.24 -18.17
N GLU A 198 2.40 13.52 -18.53
CA GLU A 198 1.83 14.61 -17.74
C GLU A 198 0.31 14.60 -17.91
N GLY A 199 -0.36 13.70 -17.18
CA GLY A 199 -1.81 13.54 -17.22
C GLY A 199 -2.29 12.32 -16.43
N ILE A 200 -3.54 12.34 -15.96
CA ILE A 200 -4.16 11.16 -15.32
C ILE A 200 -4.66 10.24 -16.43
N TRP A 201 -4.00 9.10 -16.63
CA TRP A 201 -4.50 8.08 -17.55
C TRP A 201 -5.69 7.35 -16.90
N HIS A 202 -6.82 7.35 -17.59
CA HIS A 202 -7.99 6.56 -17.22
C HIS A 202 -7.93 5.25 -18.01
N PRO A 203 -7.55 4.11 -17.40
CA PRO A 203 -7.57 2.85 -18.11
C PRO A 203 -9.02 2.55 -18.56
N PRO A 204 -9.20 1.99 -19.77
CA PRO A 204 -10.53 1.59 -20.21
C PRO A 204 -11.12 0.54 -19.25
N PRO A 205 -12.45 0.50 -19.07
CA PRO A 205 -13.09 -0.49 -18.23
C PRO A 205 -12.78 -1.91 -18.72
N SER A 206 -12.72 -2.88 -17.80
CA SER A 206 -12.32 -4.28 -18.06
C SER A 206 -13.16 -5.00 -19.13
N GLN A 207 -14.34 -4.47 -19.43
CA GLN A 207 -15.28 -5.01 -20.41
C GLN A 207 -15.18 -4.32 -21.79
N ALA A 208 -14.32 -3.31 -21.93
CA ALA A 208 -14.12 -2.64 -23.21
C ALA A 208 -13.45 -3.61 -24.19
N ARG A 209 -14.21 -4.11 -25.17
CA ARG A 209 -13.64 -4.73 -26.37
C ARG A 209 -12.75 -3.69 -27.03
N ALA A 210 -11.46 -3.96 -27.10
CA ALA A 210 -10.54 -3.15 -27.88
C ALA A 210 -11.05 -3.11 -29.33
N LEU A 211 -11.59 -1.96 -29.76
CA LEU A 211 -11.87 -1.74 -31.16
C LEU A 211 -10.51 -1.73 -31.86
N ALA A 212 -10.20 -2.83 -32.54
CA ALA A 212 -8.97 -3.03 -33.32
C ALA A 212 -8.70 -1.93 -34.38
N LYS A 213 -9.61 -0.96 -34.55
CA LYS A 213 -9.50 0.15 -35.50
C LYS A 213 -8.70 1.36 -34.99
N HIS A 214 -8.32 1.43 -33.71
CA HIS A 214 -7.35 2.45 -33.23
C HIS A 214 -5.90 1.96 -33.14
N PHE A 215 -5.64 0.68 -33.44
CA PHE A 215 -4.27 0.15 -33.58
C PHE A 215 -3.50 0.73 -34.77
N LEU A 216 -4.19 1.32 -35.76
CA LEU A 216 -3.56 1.90 -36.95
C LEU A 216 -2.91 3.27 -36.71
N PHE A 217 -3.32 4.03 -35.67
CA PHE A 217 -2.71 5.33 -35.38
C PHE A 217 -1.29 5.18 -34.80
N PHE A 218 -1.01 4.09 -34.09
CA PHE A 218 0.32 3.78 -33.55
C PHE A 218 1.30 3.24 -34.59
N PHE A 219 0.80 2.51 -35.59
CA PHE A 219 1.62 2.00 -36.69
C PHE A 219 2.05 3.11 -37.67
N LEU A 220 1.21 4.11 -37.90
CA LEU A 220 1.55 5.24 -38.77
C LEU A 220 2.61 6.16 -38.15
N PHE A 221 2.55 6.41 -36.84
CA PHE A 221 3.57 7.20 -36.13
C PHE A 221 4.94 6.49 -36.12
N SER A 222 4.94 5.15 -36.06
CA SER A 222 6.16 4.34 -36.11
C SER A 222 6.85 4.35 -37.48
N ARG A 223 6.09 4.58 -38.56
CA ARG A 223 6.64 4.69 -39.92
C ARG A 223 7.29 6.05 -40.13
N SER A 224 6.67 7.13 -39.63
CA SER A 224 7.25 8.49 -39.65
C SER A 224 8.52 8.59 -38.80
N ALA A 225 8.58 7.92 -37.64
CA ALA A 225 9.74 7.96 -36.76
C ALA A 225 10.97 7.17 -37.28
N ARG A 226 10.76 6.20 -38.20
CA ARG A 226 11.87 5.51 -38.88
C ARG A 226 12.57 6.40 -39.89
N ASP A 227 11.85 7.30 -40.55
CA ASP A 227 12.45 8.25 -41.50
C ASP A 227 13.32 9.30 -40.79
N GLU A 228 13.11 9.52 -39.48
CA GLU A 228 13.91 10.42 -38.64
C GLU A 228 15.02 9.73 -37.83
N GLY A 229 15.28 8.44 -38.05
CA GLY A 229 16.36 7.71 -37.37
C GLY A 229 16.09 7.39 -35.89
N ILE A 230 14.83 7.49 -35.44
CA ILE A 230 14.46 7.20 -34.05
C ILE A 230 14.28 5.69 -33.88
N ARG A 231 15.07 5.07 -32.98
CA ARG A 231 14.90 3.66 -32.62
C ARG A 231 13.82 3.54 -31.56
N SER A 232 12.69 2.96 -31.92
CA SER A 232 11.63 2.59 -30.99
C SER A 232 11.93 1.22 -30.37
N VAL A 233 11.92 1.16 -29.05
CA VAL A 233 12.03 -0.09 -28.28
C VAL A 233 10.67 -0.37 -27.67
N PHE A 234 10.13 -1.56 -27.93
CA PHE A 234 8.85 -1.99 -27.36
C PHE A 234 9.11 -2.78 -26.08
N PHE A 235 8.51 -2.33 -24.97
CA PHE A 235 8.51 -3.10 -23.72
C PHE A 235 7.15 -3.77 -23.55
N PHE A 236 7.19 -5.08 -23.34
CA PHE A 236 6.04 -5.91 -22.97
C PHE A 236 6.14 -6.22 -21.46
N PRO A 237 5.37 -5.54 -20.59
CA PRO A 237 5.31 -5.96 -19.20
C PRO A 237 4.60 -7.32 -19.12
N PRO A 238 5.19 -8.34 -18.46
CA PRO A 238 4.67 -9.71 -18.45
C PRO A 238 3.33 -9.86 -17.70
N SER A 239 2.85 -8.83 -17.02
CA SER A 239 1.66 -8.89 -16.16
C SER A 239 0.34 -8.47 -16.83
N TYR A 240 0.38 -8.00 -18.09
CA TYR A 240 -0.82 -7.63 -18.85
C TYR A 240 -0.68 -8.03 -20.33
N PRO A 241 -1.24 -9.18 -20.76
CA PRO A 241 -1.35 -9.47 -22.18
C PRO A 241 -2.26 -8.42 -22.82
N GLY A 242 -1.68 -7.52 -23.63
CA GLY A 242 -2.38 -6.45 -24.33
C GLY A 242 -1.88 -5.02 -24.06
N MET A 243 -0.87 -4.84 -23.20
CA MET A 243 -0.29 -3.51 -22.93
C MET A 243 1.04 -3.34 -23.68
N PHE A 244 1.09 -2.38 -24.62
CA PHE A 244 2.31 -2.02 -25.35
C PHE A 244 2.87 -0.70 -24.79
N VAL A 245 4.15 -0.69 -24.44
CA VAL A 245 4.88 0.54 -24.09
C VAL A 245 5.90 0.83 -25.20
N CYS A 246 5.75 1.96 -25.89
CA CYS A 246 6.77 2.48 -26.80
C CYS A 246 7.75 3.35 -26.03
N LEU A 247 9.01 2.93 -25.96
CA LEU A 247 10.14 3.79 -25.59
C LEU A 247 10.77 4.35 -26.87
N PHE A 248 10.80 5.67 -27.00
CA PHE A 248 11.57 6.34 -28.04
C PHE A 248 13.00 6.54 -27.55
N VAL A 249 13.96 5.88 -28.20
CA VAL A 249 15.39 6.13 -27.97
C VAL A 249 15.86 7.08 -29.06
N CYS A 250 16.04 8.35 -28.71
CA CYS A 250 16.73 9.31 -29.57
C CYS A 250 18.21 8.91 -29.65
N GLY A 251 18.61 8.27 -30.76
CA GLY A 251 20.02 8.12 -31.10
C GLY A 251 20.59 9.51 -31.45
N ARG A 252 21.67 9.93 -30.80
CA ARG A 252 22.41 11.13 -31.26
C ARG A 252 22.83 10.90 -32.72
N PRO A 253 22.54 11.83 -33.66
CA PRO A 253 23.00 11.69 -35.02
C PRO A 253 24.53 11.71 -35.04
N GLN A 254 25.15 10.65 -35.57
CA GLN A 254 26.57 10.70 -35.93
C GLN A 254 26.72 11.74 -37.04
N LEU A 255 27.31 12.88 -36.71
CA LEU A 255 27.78 13.86 -37.67
C LEU A 255 28.78 13.17 -38.62
N ARG A 256 28.33 12.86 -39.84
CA ARG A 256 29.21 12.48 -40.95
C ARG A 256 30.08 13.69 -41.28
N SER A 257 31.36 13.63 -40.89
CA SER A 257 32.39 14.53 -41.38
C SER A 257 32.51 14.36 -42.90
N LYS A 258 32.20 15.43 -43.65
CA LYS A 258 32.51 15.50 -45.08
C LYS A 258 34.02 15.69 -45.22
N SER A 259 34.69 14.72 -45.82
CA SER A 259 36.08 14.84 -46.27
C SER A 259 36.15 15.81 -47.47
N PRO A 260 37.14 16.72 -47.53
CA PRO A 260 37.28 17.64 -48.65
C PRO A 260 37.86 16.91 -49.87
N ARG A 261 37.26 17.16 -51.04
CA ARG A 261 37.78 16.73 -52.35
C ARG A 261 39.11 17.42 -52.62
N ARG A 262 40.12 16.66 -53.06
CA ARG A 262 41.33 17.18 -53.71
C ARG A 262 40.98 17.50 -55.15
N ASP A 263 41.08 18.77 -55.53
CA ASP A 263 41.13 19.19 -56.93
C ASP A 263 42.49 18.79 -57.52
N ARG A 264 42.45 18.30 -58.76
CA ARG A 264 43.59 18.07 -59.65
C ARG A 264 43.41 18.98 -60.85
#